data_AF-A0A7R9TF40-F1
#
_entry.id   AF-A0A7R9TF40-F1
#
_cell.length_a   1.000
_cell.length_b   1.000
_cell.length_c   1.000
_cell.angle_alpha   90.00
_cell.angle_beta   90.00
_cell.angle_gamma   90.00
#
_symmetry.space_group_name_H-M   'P 1'
#
loop_
_entity.id
_entity.type
_entity.pdbx_description
1 polymer ?
#
loop_
_entity_poly.entity_id
_entity_poly.type
_entity_poly.pdbx_seq_one_letter_code
_entity_poly.pdbx_strand_id
1 'polypeptide(L)'
;MAKEKVVRVAALALVSLTEKCAAELVALGCAKVVGTVKLHSWADEELIAALETLEERLAECASTMSSFEEYRRQLLSGALGWGTRHENDRFWRENAARFEEDDFQMLRVLLALLSAARDSATLAVAVHDLGKFVQHHPSGRHVITGLKGKEAVMNLMTHADPDVQKHALMCAQKLLVQNWGLLQAVS
;
A
#
# COMPACT_ATOMS: atom_id res chain seq x y z
N MET A 1 3.45 -35.28 -18.13
CA MET A 1 2.36 -35.88 -17.33
C MET A 1 2.37 -35.50 -15.85
N ALA A 2 3.34 -35.90 -15.00
CA ALA A 2 3.27 -35.59 -13.56
C ALA A 2 3.32 -34.08 -13.24
N LYS A 3 4.22 -33.34 -13.92
CA LYS A 3 4.34 -31.88 -13.76
C LYS A 3 3.06 -31.12 -14.15
N GLU A 4 2.45 -31.49 -15.27
CA GLU A 4 1.23 -30.86 -15.80
C GLU A 4 0.01 -31.08 -14.89
N LYS A 5 -0.14 -32.29 -14.35
CA LYS A 5 -1.18 -32.59 -13.35
C LYS A 5 -1.03 -31.73 -12.09
N VAL A 6 0.20 -31.51 -11.62
CA VAL A 6 0.45 -30.67 -10.44
C VAL A 6 0.10 -29.21 -10.73
N VAL A 7 0.50 -28.69 -11.89
CA VAL A 7 0.16 -27.32 -12.32
C VAL A 7 -1.34 -27.15 -12.47
N ARG A 8 -2.05 -28.14 -13.03
CA ARG A 8 -3.51 -28.13 -13.12
C ARG A 8 -4.19 -28.05 -11.76
N VAL A 9 -3.80 -28.90 -10.81
CA VAL A 9 -4.38 -28.87 -9.46
C VAL A 9 -4.13 -27.51 -8.80
N ALA A 10 -2.94 -26.94 -8.95
CA ALA A 10 -2.64 -25.60 -8.43
C ALA A 10 -3.49 -24.52 -9.11
N ALA A 11 -3.64 -24.56 -10.44
CA ALA A 11 -4.46 -23.60 -11.18
C ALA A 11 -5.94 -23.68 -10.76
N LEU A 12 -6.51 -24.88 -10.65
CA LEU A 12 -7.89 -25.08 -10.20
C LEU A 12 -8.10 -24.60 -8.76
N ALA A 13 -7.15 -24.86 -7.86
CA ALA A 13 -7.21 -24.33 -6.50
C ALA A 13 -7.20 -22.79 -6.48
N LEU A 14 -6.36 -22.16 -7.31
CA LEU A 14 -6.34 -20.70 -7.46
C LEU A 14 -7.67 -20.18 -8.04
N VAL A 15 -8.27 -20.86 -9.01
CA VAL A 15 -9.60 -20.50 -9.55
C VAL A 15 -10.62 -20.48 -8.42
N SER A 16 -10.69 -21.52 -7.59
CA SER A 16 -11.61 -21.54 -6.45
C SER A 16 -11.33 -20.42 -5.44
N LEU A 17 -10.07 -20.05 -5.24
CA LEU A 17 -9.69 -18.97 -4.32
C LEU A 17 -10.05 -17.58 -4.86
N THR A 18 -10.12 -17.38 -6.18
CA THR A 18 -10.55 -16.08 -6.74
C THR A 18 -11.93 -15.64 -6.23
N GLU A 19 -12.83 -16.58 -5.90
CA GLU A 19 -14.16 -16.26 -5.36
C GLU A 19 -14.12 -15.64 -3.95
N LYS A 20 -13.03 -15.85 -3.22
CA LYS A 20 -12.87 -15.42 -1.82
C LYS A 20 -11.83 -14.32 -1.64
N CYS A 21 -10.75 -14.37 -2.43
CA CYS A 21 -9.58 -13.52 -2.24
C CYS A 21 -8.88 -13.13 -3.56
N ALA A 22 -9.65 -12.89 -4.63
CA ALA A 22 -9.09 -12.40 -5.90
C ALA A 22 -8.22 -11.15 -5.71
N ALA A 23 -8.65 -10.23 -4.85
CA ALA A 23 -7.93 -9.02 -4.50
C ALA A 23 -6.52 -9.30 -3.95
N GLU A 24 -6.39 -10.22 -3.00
CA GLU A 24 -5.12 -10.64 -2.40
C GLU A 24 -4.24 -11.35 -3.44
N LEU A 25 -4.82 -12.19 -4.29
CA LEU A 25 -4.09 -12.85 -5.38
C LEU A 25 -3.52 -11.84 -6.39
N VAL A 26 -4.30 -10.82 -6.77
CA VAL A 26 -3.82 -9.71 -7.61
C VAL A 26 -2.67 -8.98 -6.92
N ALA A 27 -2.82 -8.63 -5.64
CA ALA A 27 -1.80 -7.92 -4.86
C ALA A 27 -0.48 -8.71 -4.72
N LEU A 28 -0.55 -10.04 -4.63
CA LEU A 28 0.62 -10.92 -4.61
C LEU A 28 1.27 -11.13 -5.99
N GLY A 29 0.75 -10.48 -7.05
CA GLY A 29 1.29 -10.58 -8.41
C GLY A 29 0.89 -11.85 -9.16
N CYS A 30 -0.17 -12.54 -8.72
CA CYS A 30 -0.61 -13.80 -9.34
C CYS A 30 -0.93 -13.64 -10.83
N ALA A 31 -1.46 -12.49 -11.26
CA ALA A 31 -1.76 -12.22 -12.67
C ALA A 31 -0.50 -12.33 -13.57
N LYS A 32 0.64 -11.80 -13.10
CA LYS A 32 1.93 -11.89 -13.81
C LYS A 32 2.43 -13.34 -13.87
N VAL A 33 2.25 -14.09 -12.79
CA VAL A 33 2.63 -15.51 -12.74
C VAL A 33 1.79 -16.33 -13.72
N VAL A 34 0.47 -16.14 -13.74
CA VAL A 34 -0.45 -16.79 -14.69
C VAL A 34 -0.03 -16.49 -16.13
N GLY A 35 0.23 -15.23 -16.47
CA GLY A 35 0.71 -14.85 -17.81
C GLY A 35 2.02 -15.56 -18.18
N THR A 36 2.96 -15.69 -17.23
CA THR A 36 4.22 -16.42 -17.46
C THR A 36 4.00 -17.92 -17.66
N VAL A 37 3.07 -18.52 -16.91
CA VAL A 37 2.72 -19.95 -17.03
C VAL A 37 2.05 -20.23 -18.38
N LYS A 38 1.20 -19.32 -18.88
CA LYS A 38 0.55 -19.43 -20.20
C LYS A 38 1.53 -19.39 -21.39
N LEU A 39 2.73 -18.82 -21.23
CA LEU A 39 3.75 -18.84 -22.29
C LEU A 39 4.26 -20.27 -22.60
N HIS A 40 4.00 -21.24 -21.73
CA HIS A 40 4.33 -22.63 -21.98
C HIS A 40 3.25 -23.30 -22.84
N SER A 41 3.66 -24.20 -23.73
CA SER A 41 2.72 -25.05 -24.48
C SER A 41 2.20 -26.18 -23.60
N TRP A 42 0.92 -26.12 -23.26
CA TRP A 42 0.20 -27.15 -22.50
C TRP A 42 -0.66 -28.00 -23.44
N ALA A 43 -0.89 -29.26 -23.09
CA ALA A 43 -1.79 -30.15 -23.83
C ALA A 43 -3.06 -30.49 -23.02
N ASP A 44 -3.03 -30.31 -21.70
CA ASP A 44 -4.16 -30.50 -20.81
C ASP A 44 -5.19 -29.36 -20.97
N GLU A 45 -6.31 -29.66 -21.63
CA GLU A 45 -7.42 -28.71 -21.89
C GLU A 45 -8.01 -28.12 -20.60
N GLU A 46 -8.06 -28.89 -19.52
CA GLU A 46 -8.58 -28.44 -18.23
C GLU A 46 -7.62 -27.45 -17.56
N LEU A 47 -6.32 -27.66 -17.69
CA LEU A 47 -5.32 -26.67 -17.28
C LEU A 47 -5.43 -25.38 -18.10
N ILE A 48 -5.54 -25.49 -19.42
CA ILE A 48 -5.66 -24.31 -20.31
C ILE A 48 -6.90 -23.50 -19.91
N ALA A 49 -8.06 -24.15 -19.77
CA ALA A 49 -9.30 -23.49 -19.35
C ALA A 49 -9.18 -22.83 -17.95
N ALA A 50 -8.51 -23.49 -17.00
CA ALA A 50 -8.26 -22.92 -15.68
C ALA A 50 -7.36 -21.68 -15.75
N LEU A 51 -6.32 -21.67 -16.59
CA LEU A 51 -5.43 -20.52 -16.79
C LEU A 51 -6.14 -19.34 -17.47
N GLU A 52 -7.01 -19.60 -18.45
CA GLU A 52 -7.88 -18.57 -19.05
C GLU A 52 -8.81 -17.95 -18.01
N THR A 53 -9.50 -18.79 -17.24
CA THR A 53 -10.40 -18.33 -16.16
C THR A 53 -9.66 -17.48 -15.12
N LEU A 54 -8.43 -17.88 -14.75
CA LEU A 54 -7.60 -17.10 -13.83
C LEU A 54 -7.22 -15.74 -14.41
N GLU A 55 -6.80 -15.69 -15.68
CA GLU A 55 -6.43 -14.44 -16.32
C GLU A 55 -7.61 -13.46 -16.36
N GLU A 56 -8.79 -13.93 -16.78
CA GLU A 56 -10.01 -13.11 -16.83
C GLU A 56 -10.39 -12.57 -15.45
N ARG A 57 -10.52 -13.44 -14.44
CA ARG A 57 -10.95 -13.05 -13.09
C ARG A 57 -9.95 -12.12 -12.40
N LEU A 58 -8.64 -12.36 -12.59
CA LEU A 58 -7.60 -11.52 -12.01
C LEU A 58 -7.52 -10.16 -12.74
N ALA A 59 -7.72 -10.13 -14.06
CA ALA A 59 -7.77 -8.88 -14.82
C ALA A 59 -8.99 -8.04 -14.47
N GLU A 60 -10.17 -8.66 -14.35
CA GLU A 60 -11.41 -8.00 -13.92
C GLU A 60 -11.25 -7.41 -12.50
N CYS A 61 -10.74 -8.20 -11.57
CA CYS A 61 -10.45 -7.74 -10.22
C CYS A 61 -9.44 -6.59 -10.22
N ALA A 62 -8.33 -6.70 -10.95
CA ALA A 62 -7.33 -5.63 -11.05
C ALA A 62 -7.91 -4.35 -11.66
N SER A 63 -8.84 -4.46 -12.62
CA SER A 63 -9.49 -3.31 -13.26
C SER A 63 -10.47 -2.57 -12.35
N THR A 64 -11.06 -3.29 -11.39
CA THR A 64 -12.07 -2.77 -10.45
C THR A 64 -11.45 -2.33 -9.12
N MET A 65 -10.26 -2.82 -8.79
CA MET A 65 -9.50 -2.35 -7.64
C MET A 65 -9.01 -0.92 -7.86
N SER A 66 -9.54 0.02 -7.07
CA SER A 66 -8.97 1.36 -7.04
C SER A 66 -7.55 1.34 -6.48
N SER A 67 -6.72 2.28 -6.93
CA SER A 67 -5.36 2.49 -6.40
C SER A 67 -5.35 2.69 -4.88
N PHE A 68 -6.45 3.17 -4.30
CA PHE A 68 -6.61 3.32 -2.86
C PHE A 68 -6.86 1.99 -2.14
N GLU A 69 -7.63 1.05 -2.72
CA GLU A 69 -7.83 -0.27 -2.11
C GLU A 69 -6.54 -1.09 -2.09
N GLU A 70 -5.70 -0.92 -3.11
CA GLU A 70 -4.35 -1.50 -3.14
C GLU A 70 -3.46 -0.91 -2.04
N TYR A 71 -3.49 0.42 -1.87
CA TYR A 71 -2.79 1.10 -0.78
C TYR A 71 -3.28 0.60 0.58
N ARG A 72 -4.61 0.55 0.80
CA ARG A 72 -5.22 0.09 2.04
C ARG A 72 -4.78 -1.34 2.37
N ARG A 73 -4.79 -2.25 1.39
CA ARG A 73 -4.31 -3.63 1.59
C ARG A 73 -2.84 -3.70 1.97
N GLN A 74 -1.98 -2.95 1.29
CA GLN A 74 -0.56 -2.89 1.63
C GLN A 74 -0.33 -2.36 3.05
N LEU A 75 -1.10 -1.34 3.45
CA LEU A 75 -1.04 -0.81 4.80
C LEU A 75 -1.49 -1.83 5.85
N LEU A 76 -2.61 -2.51 5.59
CA LEU A 76 -3.17 -3.51 6.52
C LEU A 76 -2.32 -4.78 6.62
N SER A 77 -1.52 -5.12 5.62
CA SER A 77 -0.57 -6.24 5.71
C SER A 77 0.60 -5.93 6.66
N GLY A 78 0.83 -4.65 6.97
CA GLY A 78 1.92 -4.18 7.81
C GLY A 78 3.30 -4.21 7.13
N ALA A 79 3.36 -4.52 5.84
CA ALA A 79 4.58 -4.53 5.04
C ALA A 79 4.48 -3.47 3.94
N LEU A 80 4.93 -2.25 4.26
CA LEU A 80 4.95 -1.14 3.32
C LEU A 80 6.25 -1.15 2.51
N GLY A 81 6.14 -0.79 1.24
CA GLY A 81 7.27 -0.69 0.33
C GLY A 81 7.03 0.44 -0.66
N TRP A 82 8.12 1.09 -1.06
CA TRP A 82 8.06 2.22 -1.99
C TRP A 82 7.34 1.84 -3.29
N GLY A 83 6.53 2.78 -3.77
CA GLY A 83 5.70 2.63 -4.97
C GLY A 83 4.99 3.93 -5.31
N THR A 84 4.47 4.01 -6.54
CA THR A 84 3.89 5.23 -7.10
C THR A 84 2.78 5.85 -6.24
N ARG A 85 2.02 5.03 -5.51
CA ARG A 85 0.93 5.47 -4.62
C ARG A 85 1.43 6.33 -3.45
N HIS A 86 2.60 6.01 -2.90
CA HIS A 86 3.19 6.78 -1.80
C HIS A 86 3.68 8.14 -2.29
N GLU A 87 4.30 8.19 -3.46
CA GLU A 87 4.97 9.40 -3.97
C GLU A 87 4.03 10.37 -4.70
N ASN A 88 2.97 9.87 -5.34
CA ASN A 88 2.11 10.63 -6.24
C ASN A 88 1.17 11.60 -5.50
N ASP A 89 1.41 12.90 -5.63
CA ASP A 89 0.57 13.95 -5.02
C ASP A 89 -0.89 13.95 -5.50
N ARG A 90 -1.17 13.42 -6.69
CA ARG A 90 -2.55 13.29 -7.18
C ARG A 90 -3.31 12.24 -6.37
N PHE A 91 -2.68 11.10 -6.08
CA PHE A 91 -3.26 10.06 -5.21
C PHE A 91 -3.65 10.65 -3.85
N TRP A 92 -2.75 11.40 -3.22
CA TRP A 92 -3.03 12.00 -1.91
C TRP A 92 -4.09 13.10 -1.96
N ARG A 93 -4.11 13.93 -3.00
CA ARG A 93 -5.17 14.94 -3.20
C ARG A 93 -6.55 14.32 -3.34
N GLU A 94 -6.65 13.20 -4.05
CA GLU A 94 -7.92 12.51 -4.30
C GLU A 94 -8.39 11.70 -3.08
N ASN A 95 -7.46 11.16 -2.28
CA ASN A 95 -7.79 10.16 -1.27
C ASN A 95 -7.52 10.57 0.20
N ALA A 96 -6.90 11.73 0.48
CA ALA A 96 -6.60 12.12 1.87
C ALA A 96 -7.86 12.18 2.76
N ALA A 97 -9.00 12.63 2.23
CA ALA A 97 -10.26 12.65 2.98
C ALA A 97 -10.77 11.25 3.36
N ARG A 98 -10.42 10.22 2.59
CA ARG A 98 -10.81 8.83 2.88
C ARG A 98 -10.11 8.27 4.12
N PHE A 99 -9.03 8.88 4.58
CA PHE A 99 -8.38 8.49 5.84
C PHE A 99 -9.19 8.86 7.08
N GLU A 100 -10.30 9.59 6.95
CA GLU A 100 -11.27 9.83 8.04
C GLU A 100 -12.23 8.64 8.23
N GLU A 101 -12.34 7.74 7.25
CA GLU A 101 -13.18 6.55 7.32
C GLU A 101 -12.80 5.65 8.50
N ASP A 102 -13.78 4.90 9.02
CA ASP A 102 -13.61 3.91 10.09
C ASP A 102 -12.87 4.43 11.35
N ASP A 103 -13.21 5.64 11.81
CA ASP A 103 -12.53 6.32 12.94
C ASP A 103 -11.01 6.43 12.75
N PHE A 104 -10.61 6.89 11.57
CA PHE A 104 -9.22 7.08 11.19
C PHE A 104 -8.39 5.78 11.26
N GLN A 105 -9.00 4.63 10.99
CA GLN A 105 -8.36 3.31 11.11
C GLN A 105 -7.00 3.26 10.40
N MET A 106 -6.92 3.78 9.18
CA MET A 106 -5.68 3.77 8.40
C MET A 106 -4.57 4.62 9.03
N LEU A 107 -4.90 5.79 9.58
CA LEU A 107 -3.91 6.61 10.30
C LEU A 107 -3.45 5.90 11.58
N ARG A 108 -4.36 5.24 12.28
CA ARG A 108 -4.02 4.46 13.48
C ARG A 108 -3.08 3.30 13.15
N VAL A 109 -3.28 2.63 12.01
CA VAL A 109 -2.36 1.57 11.54
C VAL A 109 -1.00 2.15 11.17
N LEU A 110 -0.93 3.26 10.43
CA LEU A 110 0.33 3.95 10.13
C LEU A 110 1.09 4.32 11.41
N LEU A 111 0.39 4.87 12.41
CA LEU A 111 0.98 5.24 13.71
C LEU A 111 1.46 4.00 14.50
N ALA A 112 0.70 2.90 14.47
CA ALA A 112 1.11 1.66 15.09
C ALA A 112 2.41 1.13 14.46
N LEU A 113 2.53 1.18 13.13
CA LEU A 113 3.73 0.76 12.40
C LEU A 113 4.97 1.55 12.82
N LEU A 114 4.85 2.85 13.13
CA LEU A 114 5.99 3.66 13.60
C LEU A 114 6.65 3.12 14.88
N SER A 115 5.92 2.32 15.67
CA SER A 115 6.42 1.74 16.92
C SER A 115 6.66 0.23 16.85
N ALA A 116 5.94 -0.48 16.00
CA ALA A 116 5.94 -1.94 15.94
C ALA A 116 6.79 -2.51 14.79
N ALA A 117 6.93 -1.76 13.68
CA ALA A 117 7.67 -2.24 12.52
C ALA A 117 9.17 -2.30 12.84
N ARG A 118 9.82 -3.36 12.38
CA ARG A 118 11.26 -3.60 12.59
C ARG A 118 12.09 -3.35 11.35
N ASP A 119 11.47 -3.30 10.18
CA ASP A 119 12.13 -3.02 8.93
C ASP A 119 12.13 -1.52 8.64
N SER A 120 13.31 -0.98 8.30
CA SER A 120 13.49 0.44 8.01
C SER A 120 12.62 0.91 6.84
N ALA A 121 12.38 0.05 5.84
CA ALA A 121 11.60 0.41 4.66
C ALA A 121 10.15 0.73 5.03
N THR A 122 9.48 -0.12 5.82
CA THR A 122 8.12 0.13 6.30
C THR A 122 8.07 1.37 7.18
N LEU A 123 9.04 1.57 8.07
CA LEU A 123 9.11 2.77 8.92
C LEU A 123 9.23 4.06 8.08
N ALA A 124 10.13 4.07 7.10
CA ALA A 124 10.36 5.21 6.21
C ALA A 124 9.10 5.55 5.40
N VAL A 125 8.46 4.54 4.81
CA VAL A 125 7.21 4.72 4.05
C VAL A 125 6.06 5.17 4.97
N ALA A 126 5.89 4.56 6.14
CA ALA A 126 4.82 4.93 7.07
C ALA A 126 4.93 6.38 7.55
N VAL A 127 6.15 6.82 7.94
CA VAL A 127 6.35 8.19 8.41
C VAL A 127 6.25 9.21 7.28
N HIS A 128 6.69 8.83 6.08
CA HIS A 128 6.50 9.61 4.86
C HIS A 128 5.01 9.83 4.54
N ASP A 129 4.22 8.76 4.58
CA ASP A 129 2.79 8.76 4.28
C ASP A 129 1.98 9.60 5.26
N LEU A 130 2.31 9.56 6.55
CA LEU A 130 1.75 10.49 7.54
C LEU A 130 2.04 11.95 7.15
N GLY A 131 3.25 12.23 6.67
CA GLY A 131 3.61 13.55 6.17
C GLY A 131 2.82 13.95 4.92
N LYS A 132 2.55 13.01 4.01
CA LYS A 132 1.69 13.26 2.83
C LYS A 132 0.25 13.54 3.25
N PHE A 133 -0.32 12.75 4.16
CA PHE A 133 -1.66 13.03 4.71
C PHE A 133 -1.72 14.45 5.32
N VAL A 134 -0.74 14.83 6.15
CA VAL A 134 -0.68 16.17 6.77
C VAL A 134 -0.59 17.28 5.72
N GLN A 135 0.12 17.04 4.62
CA GLN A 135 0.27 18.01 3.52
C GLN A 135 -1.02 18.18 2.71
N HIS A 136 -1.77 17.11 2.49
CA HIS A 136 -2.90 17.09 1.56
C HIS A 136 -4.27 17.16 2.24
N HIS A 137 -4.34 16.98 3.57
CA HIS A 137 -5.57 17.10 4.33
C HIS A 137 -5.66 18.45 5.06
N PRO A 138 -6.75 19.25 4.88
CA PRO A 138 -6.87 20.57 5.49
C PRO A 138 -6.69 20.56 7.01
N SER A 139 -7.24 19.53 7.67
CA SER A 139 -7.17 19.33 9.12
C SER A 139 -6.08 18.34 9.53
N GLY A 140 -5.21 17.90 8.60
CA GLY A 140 -4.30 16.77 8.81
C GLY A 140 -3.39 16.93 10.04
N ARG A 141 -2.86 18.14 10.27
CA ARG A 141 -2.08 18.46 11.48
C ARG A 141 -2.87 18.25 12.77
N HIS A 142 -4.12 18.71 12.79
CA HIS A 142 -4.98 18.63 13.97
C HIS A 142 -5.34 17.17 14.25
N VAL A 143 -5.70 16.42 13.19
CA VAL A 143 -6.00 14.99 13.26
C VAL A 143 -4.80 14.20 13.82
N ILE A 144 -3.60 14.35 13.23
CA ILE A 144 -2.41 13.63 13.71
C ILE A 144 -2.05 14.03 15.14
N THR A 145 -2.25 15.29 15.52
CA THR A 145 -2.05 15.73 16.91
C THR A 145 -3.05 15.05 17.86
N GLY A 146 -4.34 14.99 17.49
CA GLY A 146 -5.39 14.32 18.28
C GLY A 146 -5.15 12.82 18.43
N LEU A 147 -4.58 12.18 17.41
CA LEU A 147 -4.17 10.76 17.45
C LEU A 147 -2.82 10.54 18.16
N LYS A 148 -2.26 11.57 18.82
CA LYS A 148 -0.96 11.53 19.53
C LYS A 148 0.23 11.14 18.63
N GLY A 149 0.14 11.38 17.32
CA GLY A 149 1.17 10.97 16.37
C GLY A 149 2.44 11.81 16.40
N LYS A 150 2.42 12.99 17.01
CA LYS A 150 3.60 13.87 17.10
C LYS A 150 4.80 13.18 17.77
N GLU A 151 4.58 12.58 18.93
CA GLU A 151 5.65 11.92 19.69
C GLU A 151 6.24 10.74 18.90
N ALA A 152 5.39 9.95 18.24
CA ALA A 152 5.82 8.83 17.41
C ALA A 152 6.73 9.28 16.25
N VAL A 153 6.40 10.38 15.57
CA VAL A 153 7.24 10.94 14.51
C VAL A 153 8.55 11.51 15.06
N MET A 154 8.50 12.23 16.19
CA MET A 154 9.68 12.83 16.82
C MET A 154 10.72 11.77 17.24
N ASN A 155 10.25 10.62 17.75
CA ASN A 155 11.14 9.51 18.15
C ASN A 155 11.95 8.96 16.97
N LEU A 156 11.40 9.01 15.74
CA LEU A 156 12.09 8.54 14.54
C LEU A 156 13.07 9.55 13.93
N MET A 157 13.08 10.81 14.37
CA MET A 157 14.02 11.84 13.86
C MET A 157 15.49 11.57 14.22
N THR A 158 15.74 10.66 15.16
CA THR A 158 17.09 10.24 15.57
C THR A 158 17.35 8.76 15.26
N HIS A 159 16.53 8.17 14.40
CA HIS A 159 16.66 6.78 14.00
C HIS A 159 18.02 6.51 13.34
N ALA A 160 18.59 5.33 13.59
CA ALA A 160 19.93 4.96 13.10
C ALA A 160 19.98 4.81 11.56
N ASP A 161 18.84 4.43 10.96
CA ASP A 161 18.68 4.39 9.50
C ASP A 161 18.49 5.82 8.94
N PRO A 162 19.38 6.31 8.07
CA PRO A 162 19.30 7.67 7.53
C PRO A 162 18.04 7.95 6.72
N ASP A 163 17.43 6.95 6.08
CA ASP A 163 16.25 7.14 5.25
C ASP A 163 15.01 7.35 6.14
N VAL A 164 14.87 6.52 7.20
CA VAL A 164 13.85 6.70 8.23
C VAL A 164 13.98 8.07 8.89
N GLN A 165 15.20 8.45 9.28
CA GLN A 165 15.48 9.75 9.89
C GLN A 165 15.08 10.90 8.95
N LYS A 166 15.48 10.85 7.68
CA LYS A 166 15.16 11.85 6.67
C LYS A 166 13.65 12.02 6.52
N HIS A 167 12.91 10.93 6.37
CA HIS A 167 11.45 10.98 6.20
C HIS A 167 10.74 11.44 7.47
N ALA A 168 11.23 11.06 8.66
CA ALA A 168 10.72 11.56 9.93
C ALA A 168 10.92 13.06 10.09
N LEU A 169 12.10 13.60 9.72
CA LEU A 169 12.39 15.03 9.76
C LEU A 169 11.45 15.82 8.82
N MET A 170 11.25 15.32 7.59
CA MET A 170 10.32 15.94 6.64
C MET A 170 8.87 15.92 7.14
N CYS A 171 8.44 14.81 7.74
CA CYS A 171 7.11 14.68 8.34
C CYS A 171 6.94 15.65 9.52
N ALA A 172 7.92 15.71 10.42
CA ALA A 172 7.94 16.63 11.56
C ALA A 172 7.87 18.10 11.10
N GLN A 173 8.61 18.48 10.06
CA GLN A 173 8.53 19.82 9.48
C GLN A 173 7.11 20.17 9.04
N LYS A 174 6.42 19.23 8.36
CA LYS A 174 5.02 19.44 7.91
C LYS A 174 4.06 19.55 9.09
N LEU A 175 4.29 18.80 10.17
CA LEU A 175 3.46 18.81 11.38
C LEU A 175 3.64 20.06 12.24
N LEU A 176 4.85 20.61 12.30
CA LEU A 176 5.23 21.65 13.27
C LEU A 176 5.18 23.06 12.68
N VAL A 177 5.37 23.23 11.37
CA VAL A 177 5.32 24.56 10.74
C VAL A 177 3.87 24.98 10.50
N GLN A 178 3.43 26.02 11.22
CA GLN A 178 2.05 26.50 11.19
C GLN A 178 1.69 27.33 9.93
N ASN A 179 2.67 28.00 9.28
CA ASN A 179 2.40 28.97 8.20
C ASN A 179 3.28 28.76 6.95
N TRP A 180 2.92 27.82 6.07
CA TRP A 180 3.58 27.65 4.76
C TRP A 180 3.36 28.84 3.82
N GLY A 181 2.20 29.51 3.91
CA GLY A 181 1.87 30.67 3.06
C GLY A 181 2.75 31.91 3.27
N LEU A 182 3.45 32.02 4.42
CA LEU A 182 4.36 33.13 4.68
C LEU A 182 5.75 32.94 4.07
N LEU A 183 6.20 31.70 3.82
CA LEU A 183 7.54 31.45 3.25
C LEU A 183 7.57 31.64 1.72
N GLN A 184 6.45 31.40 1.03
CA GLN A 184 6.33 31.67 -0.41
C GLN A 184 6.09 33.15 -0.74
N ALA A 185 5.74 33.97 0.26
CA ALA A 185 5.56 35.41 0.10
C ALA A 185 6.84 36.22 0.31
N VAL A 186 7.95 35.55 0.67
CA VAL A 186 9.25 36.17 1.00
C VAL A 186 10.37 35.66 0.07
N SER A 187 10.02 34.86 -0.94
CA SER A 187 10.89 34.44 -2.05
C SER A 187 10.38 34.99 -3.36
#